data_AF-A0A424YXV7-F1
#
_entry.id   AF-A0A424YXV7-F1
#
_cell.length_a   1.000
_cell.length_b   1.000
_cell.length_c   1.000
_cell.angle_alpha   90.00
_cell.angle_beta   90.00
_cell.angle_gamma   90.00
#
_symmetry.space_group_name_H-M   'P 1'
#
loop_
_entity.id
_entity.type
_entity.pdbx_description
1 polymer ?
#
loop_
_entity_poly.entity_id
_entity_poly.type
_entity_poly.pdbx_seq_one_letter_code
_entity_poly.pdbx_strand_id
1 'polypeptide(L)'
;MNGKSYGDVTRYLKKTTHLTAREWMIAHLCSDFKDTLNRSQMTWIGENLPQLVPFAEEPYSRHEVSNSYSTFKKKVRRSGTTFFYAYYAGLISKDEMLDMIHSIISDLATLTRAENNEVSEAHDIEVQKIIAEVFRNINEEMVD
;
A
#
# COMPACT_ATOMS: atom_id res chain seq x y z
N MET A 1 5.49 -12.49 -10.58
CA MET A 1 6.57 -12.19 -9.62
C MET A 1 7.47 -13.42 -9.44
N ASN A 2 8.77 -13.35 -9.74
CA ASN A 2 9.68 -14.49 -9.50
C ASN A 2 9.89 -14.72 -7.99
N GLY A 3 10.01 -15.98 -7.54
CA GLY A 3 10.09 -16.34 -6.11
C GLY A 3 11.22 -15.69 -5.29
N LYS A 4 12.26 -15.13 -5.93
CA LYS A 4 13.28 -14.30 -5.27
C LYS A 4 12.71 -12.96 -4.75
N SER A 5 11.73 -12.37 -5.44
CA SER A 5 11.11 -11.08 -5.08
C SER A 5 10.19 -11.18 -3.86
N TYR A 6 9.53 -12.33 -3.61
CA TYR A 6 8.61 -12.44 -2.47
C TYR A 6 9.29 -12.38 -1.10
N GLY A 7 10.43 -13.06 -0.96
CA GLY A 7 11.22 -13.02 0.28
C GLY A 7 11.76 -11.62 0.56
N ASP A 8 12.13 -10.89 -0.50
CA ASP A 8 12.60 -9.51 -0.41
C ASP A 8 11.45 -8.56 -0.06
N VAL A 9 10.31 -8.63 -0.76
CA VAL A 9 9.09 -7.85 -0.46
C VAL A 9 8.64 -8.11 0.97
N THR A 10 8.59 -9.36 1.42
CA THR A 10 8.21 -9.69 2.81
C THR A 10 9.17 -9.07 3.83
N ARG A 11 10.47 -9.12 3.57
CA ARG A 11 11.49 -8.51 4.44
C ARG A 11 11.34 -7.00 4.50
N TYR A 12 11.11 -6.35 3.35
CA TYR A 12 10.93 -4.91 3.29
C TYR A 12 9.62 -4.46 3.94
N LEU A 13 8.50 -5.11 3.62
CA LEU A 13 7.22 -4.83 4.27
C LEU A 13 7.33 -4.90 5.79
N LYS A 14 8.06 -5.88 6.33
CA LYS A 14 8.31 -6.01 7.77
C LYS A 14 9.15 -4.86 8.33
N LYS A 15 10.10 -4.33 7.55
CA LYS A 15 10.99 -3.24 7.97
C LYS A 15 10.28 -1.88 7.93
N THR A 16 9.43 -1.64 6.94
CA THR A 16 8.93 -0.30 6.60
C THR A 16 7.43 -0.12 6.80
N THR A 17 6.66 -1.20 7.02
CA THR A 17 5.21 -1.15 7.12
C THR A 17 4.65 -2.07 8.21
N HIS A 18 3.34 -1.98 8.46
CA HIS A 18 2.61 -2.95 9.27
C HIS A 18 1.90 -4.02 8.43
N LEU A 19 2.14 -4.06 7.12
CA LEU A 19 1.45 -4.96 6.20
C LEU A 19 2.07 -6.36 6.23
N THR A 20 1.22 -7.36 6.08
CA THR A 20 1.69 -8.71 5.71
C THR A 20 1.82 -8.81 4.19
N ALA A 21 2.66 -9.75 3.73
CA ALA A 21 2.78 -9.98 2.28
C ALA A 21 1.45 -10.40 1.64
N ARG A 22 0.58 -11.09 2.39
CA ARG A 22 -0.79 -11.44 1.97
C ARG A 22 -1.64 -10.19 1.74
N GLU A 23 -1.67 -9.27 2.71
CA GLU A 23 -2.44 -8.03 2.62
C GLU A 23 -1.97 -7.16 1.45
N TRP A 24 -0.65 -7.02 1.32
CA TRP A 24 -0.02 -6.27 0.23
C TRP A 24 -0.40 -6.85 -1.14
N MET A 25 -0.17 -8.15 -1.35
CA MET A 25 -0.48 -8.84 -2.60
C MET A 25 -1.96 -8.74 -2.99
N ILE A 26 -2.87 -8.99 -2.04
CA ILE A 26 -4.31 -8.90 -2.31
C ILE A 26 -4.71 -7.45 -2.64
N ALA A 27 -4.11 -6.44 -2.00
CA ALA A 27 -4.39 -5.05 -2.32
C ALA A 27 -4.00 -4.69 -3.76
N HIS A 28 -2.84 -5.15 -4.25
CA HIS A 28 -2.44 -4.97 -5.64
C HIS A 28 -3.41 -5.65 -6.61
N LEU A 29 -3.74 -6.93 -6.38
CA LEU A 29 -4.69 -7.65 -7.23
C LEU A 29 -6.08 -7.00 -7.26
N CYS A 30 -6.55 -6.47 -6.14
CA CYS A 30 -7.80 -5.71 -6.08
C CYS A 30 -7.69 -4.37 -6.82
N SER A 31 -6.54 -3.70 -6.79
CA SER A 31 -6.31 -2.44 -7.52
C SER A 31 -6.28 -2.64 -9.03
N ASP A 32 -5.68 -3.74 -9.50
CA ASP A 32 -5.47 -4.02 -10.93
C ASP A 32 -6.67 -4.68 -11.61
N PHE A 33 -7.67 -5.12 -10.84
CA PHE A 33 -8.83 -5.84 -11.36
C PHE A 33 -9.69 -4.93 -12.25
N LYS A 34 -9.74 -5.25 -13.55
CA LYS A 34 -10.66 -4.64 -14.51
C LYS A 34 -11.88 -5.54 -14.67
N ASP A 35 -13.04 -5.07 -14.21
CA ASP A 35 -14.29 -5.83 -14.27
C ASP A 35 -14.70 -6.05 -15.73
N THR A 36 -14.43 -7.26 -16.23
CA THR A 36 -14.62 -7.63 -17.64
C THR A 36 -15.50 -8.86 -17.81
N LEU A 37 -15.91 -9.51 -16.71
CA LEU A 37 -16.46 -10.88 -16.75
C LEU A 37 -17.73 -11.08 -15.90
N ASN A 38 -18.41 -10.03 -15.44
CA ASN A 38 -19.60 -10.12 -14.56
C ASN A 38 -19.37 -11.02 -13.33
N ARG A 39 -18.13 -11.08 -12.83
CA ARG A 39 -17.76 -11.88 -11.64
C ARG A 39 -17.40 -10.96 -10.50
N SER A 40 -17.79 -11.34 -9.28
CA SER A 40 -17.32 -10.65 -8.09
C SER A 40 -15.79 -10.70 -8.01
N GLN A 41 -15.15 -9.54 -8.02
CA GLN A 41 -13.70 -9.32 -7.90
C GLN A 41 -13.05 -10.27 -6.89
N MET A 42 -13.57 -10.32 -5.66
CA MET A 42 -13.00 -11.12 -4.57
C MET A 42 -13.04 -12.63 -4.83
N THR A 43 -14.05 -13.09 -5.57
CA THR A 43 -14.17 -14.51 -5.95
C THR A 43 -13.16 -14.85 -7.03
N TRP A 44 -13.10 -14.01 -8.06
CA TRP A 44 -12.19 -14.22 -9.18
C TRP A 44 -10.73 -14.21 -8.72
N ILE A 45 -10.35 -13.24 -7.89
CA ILE A 45 -8.99 -13.17 -7.32
C ILE A 45 -8.68 -14.43 -6.50
N GLY A 46 -9.61 -14.87 -5.65
CA GLY A 46 -9.41 -16.05 -4.80
C GLY A 46 -9.21 -17.34 -5.59
N GLU A 47 -10.08 -17.60 -6.58
CA GLU A 47 -10.04 -18.79 -7.43
C GLU A 47 -8.76 -18.86 -8.28
N ASN A 48 -8.27 -17.71 -8.77
CA ASN A 48 -7.13 -17.65 -9.68
C ASN A 48 -5.81 -17.36 -8.95
N LEU A 49 -5.80 -17.28 -7.62
CA LEU A 49 -4.65 -16.81 -6.85
C LEU A 49 -3.34 -17.55 -7.16
N PRO A 50 -3.30 -18.90 -7.28
CA PRO A 50 -2.06 -19.61 -7.63
C PRO A 50 -1.51 -19.28 -9.02
N GLN A 51 -2.36 -18.84 -9.93
CA GLN A 51 -1.96 -18.42 -11.27
C GLN A 51 -1.48 -16.97 -11.29
N LEU A 52 -2.09 -16.12 -10.46
CA LEU A 52 -1.76 -14.70 -10.34
C LEU A 52 -0.46 -14.49 -9.55
N VAL A 53 -0.18 -15.38 -8.59
CA VAL A 53 0.86 -15.21 -7.59
C VAL A 53 1.68 -16.49 -7.50
N PRO A 54 2.92 -16.52 -8.03
CA PRO A 54 3.71 -17.75 -8.16
C PRO A 54 4.08 -18.47 -6.85
N PHE A 55 3.91 -17.83 -5.70
CA PHE A 55 4.16 -18.43 -4.38
C PHE A 55 2.87 -18.75 -3.60
N ALA A 56 1.69 -18.46 -4.15
CA ALA A 56 0.44 -18.93 -3.60
C ALA A 56 0.19 -20.36 -4.12
N GLU A 57 0.35 -21.35 -3.25
CA GLU A 57 0.18 -22.76 -3.65
C GLU A 57 -1.29 -23.16 -3.78
N GLU A 58 -2.18 -22.50 -3.02
CA GLU A 58 -3.61 -22.82 -2.95
C GLU A 58 -4.50 -21.60 -3.24
N PRO A 59 -5.69 -21.81 -3.85
CA PRO A 59 -6.71 -20.78 -3.98
C PRO A 59 -7.18 -20.25 -2.63
N TYR A 60 -7.61 -18.99 -2.62
CA TYR A 60 -8.26 -18.40 -1.44
C TYR A 60 -9.77 -18.38 -1.62
N SER A 61 -10.49 -18.54 -0.53
CA SER A 61 -11.92 -18.24 -0.51
C SER A 61 -12.18 -16.75 -0.71
N ARG A 62 -13.38 -16.40 -1.21
CA ARG A 62 -13.86 -15.01 -1.27
C ARG A 62 -13.68 -14.27 0.06
N HIS A 63 -13.94 -14.95 1.17
CA HIS A 63 -13.84 -14.38 2.51
C HIS A 63 -12.40 -14.06 2.89
N GLU A 64 -11.44 -14.91 2.55
CA GLU A 64 -10.02 -14.65 2.83
C GLU A 64 -9.48 -13.46 2.04
N VAL A 65 -9.87 -13.34 0.76
CA VAL A 65 -9.52 -12.16 -0.06
C VAL A 65 -10.14 -10.90 0.55
N SER A 66 -11.44 -10.93 0.85
CA SER A 66 -12.16 -9.79 1.42
C SER A 66 -11.59 -9.36 2.78
N ASN A 67 -11.28 -10.32 3.66
CA ASN A 67 -10.69 -10.06 4.97
C ASN A 67 -9.28 -9.48 4.87
N SER A 68 -8.46 -9.99 3.95
CA SER A 68 -7.10 -9.48 3.71
C SER A 68 -7.17 -8.03 3.22
N TYR A 69 -8.04 -7.74 2.25
CA TYR A 69 -8.20 -6.39 1.71
C TYR A 69 -8.79 -5.41 2.74
N SER A 70 -9.78 -5.84 3.52
CA SER A 70 -10.33 -5.05 4.63
C SER A 70 -9.26 -4.74 5.69
N THR A 71 -8.43 -5.72 6.03
CA THR A 71 -7.33 -5.55 6.99
C THR A 71 -6.28 -4.58 6.47
N PHE A 72 -5.90 -4.67 5.20
CA PHE A 72 -5.04 -3.70 4.54
C PHE A 72 -5.58 -2.27 4.71
N LYS A 73 -6.83 -2.01 4.32
CA LYS A 73 -7.43 -0.67 4.42
C LYS A 73 -7.50 -0.16 5.86
N LYS A 74 -7.79 -1.03 6.83
CA LYS A 74 -7.79 -0.68 8.26
C LYS A 74 -6.39 -0.27 8.74
N LYS A 75 -5.34 -0.98 8.32
CA LYS A 75 -3.95 -0.65 8.67
C LYS A 75 -3.53 0.68 8.08
N VAL A 76 -3.82 0.93 6.79
CA VAL A 76 -3.55 2.22 6.14
C VAL A 76 -4.20 3.37 6.92
N ARG A 77 -5.51 3.26 7.22
CA ARG A 77 -6.24 4.28 7.99
C ARG A 77 -5.61 4.49 9.37
N ARG A 78 -5.32 3.42 10.11
CA ARG A 78 -4.77 3.51 11.48
C ARG A 78 -3.38 4.15 11.49
N SER A 79 -2.49 3.80 10.56
CA SER A 79 -1.17 4.40 10.43
C SER A 79 -1.29 5.90 10.12
N GLY A 80 -2.14 6.27 9.16
CA GLY A 80 -2.41 7.68 8.84
C GLY A 80 -2.94 8.46 10.03
N THR A 81 -3.99 7.97 10.70
CA THR A 81 -4.53 8.60 11.92
C THR A 81 -3.44 8.78 12.98
N THR A 82 -2.57 7.79 13.18
CA THR A 82 -1.50 7.85 14.19
C THR A 82 -0.46 8.93 13.85
N PHE A 83 -0.01 8.97 12.58
CA PHE A 83 0.96 9.96 12.11
C PHE A 83 0.42 11.39 12.24
N PHE A 84 -0.78 11.65 11.72
CA PHE A 84 -1.39 12.98 11.77
C PHE A 84 -1.80 13.38 13.19
N TYR A 85 -2.24 12.44 14.04
CA TYR A 85 -2.51 12.72 15.45
C TYR A 85 -1.25 13.18 16.18
N ALA A 86 -0.09 12.54 15.94
CA ALA A 86 1.16 12.95 16.58
C ALA A 86 1.51 14.42 16.27
N TYR A 87 1.34 14.83 15.01
CA TYR A 87 1.55 16.22 14.60
C TYR A 87 0.49 17.15 15.20
N TYR A 88 -0.80 16.82 15.06
CA TYR A 88 -1.90 17.65 15.55
C TYR A 88 -1.88 17.85 17.07
N ALA A 89 -1.48 16.82 17.82
CA ALA A 89 -1.33 16.87 19.27
C ALA A 89 -0.02 17.54 19.73
N GLY A 90 0.83 18.03 18.81
CA GLY A 90 2.10 18.68 19.11
C GLY A 90 3.17 17.74 19.68
N LEU A 91 3.04 16.43 19.47
CA LEU A 91 4.00 15.41 19.94
C LEU A 91 5.24 15.33 19.04
N ILE A 92 5.11 15.78 17.80
CA ILE A 92 6.20 15.98 16.85
C ILE A 92 6.10 17.38 16.26
N SER A 93 7.25 18.01 16.05
CA SER A 93 7.38 19.29 15.38
C SER A 93 7.18 19.17 13.86
N LYS A 94 7.03 20.32 13.20
CA LYS A 94 6.99 20.39 11.73
C LYS A 94 8.27 19.84 11.10
N ASP A 95 9.44 20.14 11.67
CA ASP A 95 10.72 19.68 11.12
C ASP A 95 10.86 18.16 11.25
N GLU A 96 10.46 17.59 12.39
CA GLU A 96 10.40 16.13 12.57
C GLU A 96 9.41 15.48 11.61
N MET A 97 8.26 16.11 11.34
CA MET A 97 7.30 15.62 10.34
C MET A 97 7.92 15.59 8.94
N LEU A 98 8.67 16.61 8.55
CA LEU A 98 9.36 16.68 7.26
C LEU A 98 10.45 15.59 7.14
N ASP A 99 11.26 15.39 8.18
CA ASP A 99 12.28 14.35 8.21
C ASP A 99 11.67 12.93 8.13
N MET A 100 10.54 12.72 8.80
CA MET A 100 9.77 11.47 8.69
C MET A 100 9.24 11.27 7.27
N ILE A 101 8.71 12.30 6.62
CA ILE A 101 8.22 12.22 5.23
C ILE A 101 9.37 11.87 4.27
N HIS A 102 10.55 12.49 4.42
CA HIS A 102 11.71 12.13 3.61
C HIS A 102 12.12 10.66 3.79
N SER A 103 12.07 10.16 5.02
CA SER A 103 12.34 8.75 5.32
C SER A 103 11.30 7.82 4.69
N ILE A 104 10.01 8.18 4.77
CA ILE A 104 8.92 7.44 4.12
C ILE A 104 9.13 7.38 2.60
N ILE A 105 9.49 8.48 1.94
CA ILE A 105 9.76 8.50 0.50
C ILE A 105 10.92 7.56 0.14
N SER A 106 11.98 7.53 0.97
CA SER A 106 13.10 6.61 0.78
C SER A 106 12.66 5.14 0.86
N ASP A 107 11.86 4.80 1.89
CA ASP A 107 11.31 3.46 2.08
C ASP A 107 10.37 3.04 0.94
N LEU A 108 9.55 3.97 0.43
CA LEU A 108 8.69 3.74 -0.74
C LEU A 108 9.52 3.41 -1.98
N ALA A 109 10.56 4.19 -2.28
CA ALA A 109 11.43 3.93 -3.41
C ALA A 109 12.14 2.57 -3.32
N THR A 110 12.41 2.06 -2.11
CA THR A 110 12.94 0.72 -1.91
C THR A 110 11.87 -0.36 -2.12
N LEU A 111 10.66 -0.16 -1.61
CA LEU A 111 9.53 -1.08 -1.81
C LEU A 111 9.23 -1.25 -3.30
N THR A 112 9.08 -0.17 -4.05
CA THR A 112 8.72 -0.27 -5.47
C THR A 112 9.80 -0.94 -6.31
N ARG A 113 11.09 -0.71 -5.99
CA ARG A 113 12.19 -1.47 -6.60
C ARG A 113 12.11 -2.96 -6.30
N ALA A 114 11.74 -3.35 -5.08
CA ALA A 114 11.57 -4.76 -4.70
C ALA A 114 10.40 -5.44 -5.45
N GLU A 115 9.41 -4.65 -5.88
CA GLU A 115 8.29 -5.09 -6.71
C GLU A 115 8.71 -5.37 -8.17
N ASN A 116 9.97 -5.12 -8.56
CA ASN A 116 10.48 -5.11 -9.93
C ASN A 116 9.76 -4.12 -10.85
N ASN A 117 9.05 -3.14 -10.29
CA ASN A 117 8.53 -2.01 -11.05
C ASN A 117 9.63 -0.96 -11.10
N GLU A 118 10.23 -0.78 -12.28
CA GLU A 118 10.92 0.48 -12.55
C GLU A 118 9.87 1.59 -12.46
N VAL A 119 9.97 2.42 -11.43
CA VAL A 119 9.12 3.60 -11.33
C VAL A 119 9.61 4.58 -12.39
N SER A 120 8.76 4.85 -13.37
CA SER A 120 9.04 5.93 -14.30
C SER A 120 9.10 7.26 -13.54
N GLU A 121 10.08 8.11 -13.85
CA GLU A 121 10.20 9.46 -13.31
C GLU A 121 8.89 10.26 -13.41
N ALA A 122 8.08 10.00 -14.45
CA ALA A 122 6.75 10.60 -14.61
C ALA A 122 5.75 10.18 -13.51
N HIS A 123 5.79 8.92 -13.08
CA HIS A 123 4.93 8.41 -12.01
C HIS A 123 5.31 8.99 -10.64
N ASP A 124 6.61 9.11 -10.36
CA ASP A 124 7.10 9.75 -9.13
C ASP A 124 6.62 11.21 -9.02
N ILE A 125 6.69 11.96 -10.13
CA ILE A 125 6.22 13.36 -10.17
C ILE A 125 4.70 13.45 -9.94
N GLU A 126 3.93 12.53 -10.52
CA GLU A 126 2.46 12.49 -10.35
C GLU A 126 2.08 12.19 -8.90
N VAL A 127 2.73 11.20 -8.28
CA VAL A 127 2.53 10.87 -6.86
C VAL A 127 2.90 12.05 -5.98
N GLN A 128 4.02 12.73 -6.24
CA GLN A 128 4.41 13.93 -5.49
C GLN A 128 3.37 15.05 -5.62
N LYS A 129 2.81 15.27 -6.82
CA LYS A 129 1.74 16.26 -7.04
C LYS A 129 0.47 15.90 -6.26
N ILE A 130 0.04 14.64 -6.31
CA ILE A 130 -1.13 14.16 -5.56
C ILE A 130 -0.90 14.32 -4.06
N ILE A 131 0.29 13.97 -3.55
CA ILE A 131 0.63 14.15 -2.14
C ILE A 131 0.57 15.64 -1.75
N ALA A 132 1.17 16.52 -2.55
CA ALA A 132 1.13 17.96 -2.29
C ALA A 132 -0.30 18.53 -2.32
N GLU A 133 -1.13 18.07 -3.27
CA GLU A 133 -2.54 18.42 -3.37
C GLU A 133 -3.35 17.91 -2.17
N VAL A 134 -3.14 16.67 -1.75
CA VAL A 134 -3.80 16.09 -0.56
C VAL A 134 -3.41 16.86 0.70
N PHE A 135 -2.13 17.19 0.89
CA PHE A 135 -1.70 18.01 2.02
C PHE A 135 -2.31 19.41 2.00
N ARG A 136 -2.43 20.02 0.81
CA ARG A 136 -3.11 21.30 0.64
C ARG A 136 -4.58 21.20 1.04
N ASN A 137 -5.31 20.20 0.54
CA ASN A 137 -6.73 20.02 0.80
C ASN A 137 -7.00 19.71 2.29
N ILE A 138 -6.15 18.89 2.93
CA ILE A 138 -6.24 18.63 4.38
C ILE A 138 -6.07 19.94 5.17
N ASN A 139 -5.14 20.80 4.77
CA ASN A 139 -4.92 22.08 5.46
C ASN A 139 -6.09 23.05 5.26
N GLU A 140 -6.78 23.00 4.12
CA GLU A 140 -7.99 23.80 3.85
C GLU A 140 -9.19 23.28 4.69
N GLU A 141 -9.38 21.96 4.80
CA GLU A 141 -10.46 21.34 5.60
C GLU A 141 -10.27 21.45 7.12
N MET A 142 -9.04 21.62 7.60
CA MET A 142 -8.74 21.78 9.04
C MET A 142 -8.90 23.22 9.55
N VAL A 143 -9.09 24.20 8.66
CA VAL A 143 -9.26 25.62 8.99
C VAL A 143 -10.75 26.03 9.09
N ASP A 144 -11.66 25.19 8.59
CA ASP A 144 -13.12 25.30 8.78
C ASP A 144 -13.61 24.51 10.02
#